data_AF-A0A8B8QU15-F1
#
_entry.id   AF-A0A8B8QU15-F1
#
_cell.length_a   1.000
_cell.length_b   1.000
_cell.length_c   1.000
_cell.angle_alpha   90.00
_cell.angle_beta   90.00
_cell.angle_gamma   90.00
#
_symmetry.space_group_name_H-M   'P 1'
#
loop_
_entity.id
_entity.type
_entity.pdbx_description
1 polymer ?
#
loop_
_entity_poly.entity_id
_entity_poly.type
_entity_poly.pdbx_seq_one_letter_code
_entity_poly.pdbx_strand_id
1 'polypeptide(L)'
;MATGARSGCNFPGAVCQDPRFVGGDGNTFFFHGRRDRDFCLVSDTNFHINAHFIGKRNPSLKRDFTWVQSIGVVVGSHKLLIGVKRASTWDDKVDHLNVILDGAPVSLPAKEGYKWRSPAPASPALSISRTGETNSLVLEVEGNFRITMTVVPITAEESRVHGYNITGDDCFAHLELGFKFYNLTDFVDGVLGQTYRKSYVSKAKPGAVMPVMGGANKYTTSNIFATDCLVSRFGRRLPTASNVRKHESLVCKSGIEGSGLLCRK
;
A
#
# COMPACT_ATOMS: atom_id res chain seq x y z
N MET A 1 -20.66 -19.22 -8.57
CA MET A 1 -19.31 -18.87 -9.05
C MET A 1 -19.20 -17.35 -9.05
N ALA A 2 -18.77 -16.75 -7.95
CA ALA A 2 -18.47 -15.33 -7.90
C ALA A 2 -17.05 -15.14 -8.42
N THR A 3 -16.91 -14.69 -9.67
CA THR A 3 -15.65 -14.15 -10.17
C THR A 3 -15.42 -12.82 -9.47
N GLY A 4 -14.92 -12.86 -8.24
CA GLY A 4 -14.35 -11.68 -7.60
C GLY A 4 -13.22 -11.20 -8.50
N ALA A 5 -13.44 -10.06 -9.16
CA ALA A 5 -12.46 -9.50 -10.07
C ALA A 5 -11.16 -9.28 -9.31
N ARG A 6 -10.16 -10.15 -9.54
CA ARG A 6 -8.79 -9.91 -9.15
C ARG A 6 -8.34 -8.71 -9.98
N SER A 7 -8.56 -7.51 -9.45
CA SER A 7 -8.12 -6.27 -10.08
C SER A 7 -6.60 -6.34 -10.17
N GLY A 8 -6.07 -6.66 -11.36
CA GLY A 8 -4.64 -6.90 -11.52
C GLY A 8 -3.81 -5.71 -11.05
N CYS A 9 -2.56 -5.95 -10.64
CA CYS A 9 -1.68 -4.93 -10.04
C CYS A 9 -1.06 -3.93 -11.04
N ASN A 10 -1.80 -3.57 -12.08
CA ASN A 10 -1.34 -2.75 -13.20
C ASN A 10 -2.20 -1.50 -13.31
N PHE A 11 -2.21 -0.68 -12.26
CA PHE A 11 -2.89 0.61 -12.22
C PHE A 11 -2.16 1.56 -11.26
N PRO A 12 -2.25 2.89 -11.42
CA PRO A 12 -1.57 3.83 -10.53
C PRO A 12 -2.04 3.67 -9.09
N GLY A 13 -1.08 3.64 -8.18
CA GLY A 13 -1.33 3.38 -6.78
C GLY A 13 -1.35 1.90 -6.41
N ALA A 14 -1.08 0.97 -7.33
CA ALA A 14 -0.92 -0.44 -6.97
C ALA A 14 0.40 -0.67 -6.20
N VAL A 15 0.34 -1.46 -5.13
CA VAL A 15 1.49 -2.02 -4.39
C VAL A 15 1.25 -3.51 -4.21
N CYS A 16 1.94 -4.34 -4.98
CA CYS A 16 1.77 -5.79 -4.98
C CYS A 16 3.11 -6.49 -5.19
N GLN A 17 3.15 -7.82 -5.09
CA GLN A 17 4.38 -8.60 -5.30
C GLN A 17 5.47 -8.10 -4.32
N ASP A 18 6.70 -7.84 -4.78
CA ASP A 18 7.88 -7.82 -3.89
C ASP A 18 8.70 -6.50 -3.81
N PRO A 19 8.22 -5.52 -3.02
CA PRO A 19 6.99 -4.84 -3.36
C PRO A 19 7.24 -3.97 -4.60
N ARG A 20 6.47 -4.28 -5.64
CA ARG A 20 6.36 -3.50 -6.86
C ARG A 20 5.31 -2.42 -6.65
N PHE A 21 5.63 -1.21 -7.06
CA PHE A 21 4.76 -0.04 -7.04
C PHE A 21 4.43 0.39 -8.47
N VAL A 22 3.24 0.94 -8.65
CA VAL A 22 2.89 1.72 -9.85
C VAL A 22 2.60 3.15 -9.39
N GLY A 23 3.41 4.10 -9.83
CA GLY A 23 3.28 5.50 -9.46
C GLY A 23 2.01 6.16 -10.02
N GLY A 24 1.66 7.32 -9.48
CA GLY A 24 0.60 8.19 -10.00
C GLY A 24 0.85 8.63 -11.45
N ASP A 25 2.10 8.65 -11.88
CA ASP A 25 2.55 8.86 -13.26
C ASP A 25 2.39 7.62 -14.15
N GLY A 26 1.92 6.49 -13.61
CA GLY A 26 1.73 5.24 -14.31
C GLY A 26 2.98 4.37 -14.43
N ASN A 27 4.15 4.85 -13.99
CA ASN A 27 5.40 4.11 -14.11
C ASN A 27 5.51 3.05 -13.02
N THR A 28 5.94 1.85 -13.41
CA THR A 28 6.32 0.81 -12.45
C THR A 28 7.68 1.13 -11.84
N PHE A 29 7.83 0.93 -10.52
CA PHE A 29 9.10 0.95 -9.83
C PHE A 29 9.11 -0.02 -8.64
N PHE A 30 10.30 -0.37 -8.15
CA PHE A 30 10.46 -1.25 -6.99
C PHE A 30 11.00 -0.46 -5.81
N PHE A 31 10.48 -0.72 -4.61
CA PHE A 31 11.02 -0.15 -3.38
C PHE A 31 11.30 -1.27 -2.39
N HIS A 32 12.55 -1.70 -2.29
CA HIS A 32 12.88 -2.86 -1.46
C HIS A 32 12.78 -2.60 0.05
N GLY A 33 12.82 -1.35 0.51
CA GLY A 33 12.79 -1.04 1.94
C GLY A 33 13.83 -1.84 2.74
N ARG A 34 13.43 -2.32 3.92
CA ARG A 34 14.15 -3.27 4.77
C ARG A 34 13.13 -4.11 5.54
N ARG A 35 13.50 -5.34 5.87
CA ARG A 35 12.70 -6.20 6.76
C ARG A 35 12.56 -5.58 8.15
N ASP A 36 11.39 -5.78 8.77
CA ASP A 36 11.04 -5.37 10.13
C ASP A 36 11.16 -3.86 10.34
N ARG A 37 10.75 -3.08 9.33
CA ARG A 37 10.84 -1.62 9.31
C ARG A 37 9.60 -0.96 8.72
N ASP A 38 9.31 0.23 9.22
CA ASP A 38 8.21 1.07 8.76
C ASP A 38 8.71 2.14 7.78
N PHE A 39 7.92 2.37 6.73
CA PHE A 39 8.21 3.37 5.71
C PHE A 39 6.97 4.19 5.35
N CYS A 40 7.16 5.51 5.21
CA CYS A 40 6.18 6.45 4.72
C CYS A 40 5.91 6.24 3.22
N LEU A 41 4.76 5.65 2.93
CA LEU A 41 4.30 5.47 1.55
C LEU A 41 3.74 6.77 0.99
N VAL A 42 2.91 7.47 1.78
CA VAL A 42 2.25 8.71 1.38
C VAL A 42 2.12 9.63 2.58
N SER A 43 2.56 10.87 2.44
CA SER A 43 2.29 11.93 3.39
C SER A 43 1.78 13.15 2.65
N ASP A 44 0.60 13.59 3.04
CA ASP A 44 0.03 14.87 2.65
C ASP A 44 -0.26 15.70 3.92
N THR A 45 -0.81 16.91 3.80
CA THR A 45 -1.02 17.81 4.94
C THR A 45 -2.06 17.30 5.93
N ASN A 46 -3.04 16.53 5.45
CA ASN A 46 -4.20 16.08 6.22
C ASN A 46 -4.21 14.57 6.51
N PHE A 47 -3.32 13.78 5.91
CA PHE A 47 -3.17 12.37 6.22
C PHE A 47 -1.73 11.86 6.02
N HIS A 48 -1.39 10.78 6.72
CA HIS A 48 -0.12 10.09 6.62
C HIS A 48 -0.34 8.59 6.58
N ILE A 49 0.34 7.88 5.67
CA ILE A 49 0.23 6.44 5.49
C ILE A 49 1.63 5.84 5.49
N ASN A 50 1.86 4.99 6.48
CA ASN A 50 3.05 4.14 6.56
C ASN A 50 2.70 2.71 6.20
N ALA A 51 3.72 1.93 5.84
CA ALA A 51 3.64 0.50 5.71
C ALA A 51 4.75 -0.18 6.50
N HIS A 52 4.40 -1.27 7.18
CA HIS A 52 5.34 -2.18 7.83
C HIS A 52 5.79 -3.23 6.82
N PHE A 53 7.10 -3.35 6.64
CA PHE A 53 7.70 -4.29 5.72
C PHE A 53 8.18 -5.52 6.47
N ILE A 54 7.65 -6.69 6.11
CA ILE A 54 8.24 -7.99 6.46
C ILE A 54 9.19 -8.42 5.35
N GLY A 55 9.85 -9.54 5.54
CA GLY A 55 10.86 -9.97 4.59
C GLY A 55 11.58 -11.25 4.95
N LYS A 56 12.31 -11.78 3.98
CA LYS A 56 13.10 -12.98 4.12
C LYS A 56 14.50 -12.74 3.58
N ARG A 57 15.50 -13.10 4.40
CA ARG A 57 16.90 -13.04 4.01
C ARG A 57 17.21 -14.22 3.10
N ASN A 58 17.79 -13.92 1.94
CA ASN A 58 18.52 -14.91 1.16
C ASN A 58 20.03 -14.63 1.32
N PRO A 59 20.82 -15.55 1.91
CA PRO A 59 22.26 -15.35 2.14
C PRO A 59 23.08 -15.07 0.87
N SER A 60 22.61 -15.52 -0.30
CA SER A 60 23.28 -15.25 -1.58
C SER A 60 23.02 -13.83 -2.10
N LEU A 61 22.08 -13.10 -1.51
CA LEU A 61 21.72 -11.74 -1.91
C LEU A 61 22.17 -10.70 -0.89
N LYS A 62 22.59 -9.53 -1.40
CA LYS A 62 22.95 -8.37 -0.57
C LYS A 62 21.75 -7.69 0.09
N ARG A 63 20.52 -8.05 -0.32
CA ARG A 63 19.26 -7.49 0.16
C ARG A 63 18.31 -8.59 0.61
N ASP A 64 17.32 -8.19 1.41
CA ASP A 64 16.18 -9.04 1.73
C ASP A 64 15.13 -8.94 0.61
N PHE A 65 14.31 -9.99 0.48
CA PHE A 65 13.00 -9.89 -0.14
C PHE A 65 12.04 -9.28 0.87
N THR A 66 11.12 -8.43 0.44
CA THR A 66 10.24 -7.69 1.33
C THR A 66 8.84 -7.57 0.78
N TRP A 67 7.88 -7.54 1.70
CA TRP A 67 6.45 -7.43 1.43
C TRP A 67 5.78 -6.53 2.47
N VAL A 68 4.63 -5.96 2.13
CA VAL A 68 3.86 -5.12 3.06
C VAL A 68 2.98 -6.00 3.94
N GLN A 69 3.22 -6.04 5.24
CA GLN A 69 2.39 -6.82 6.18
C GLN A 69 1.23 -5.99 6.74
N SER A 70 1.45 -4.70 6.97
CA SER A 70 0.43 -3.81 7.50
C SER A 70 0.60 -2.39 7.01
N ILE A 71 -0.49 -1.63 7.03
CA ILE A 71 -0.47 -0.17 6.87
C ILE A 71 -0.96 0.51 8.15
N GLY A 72 -0.33 1.64 8.45
CA GLY A 72 -0.78 2.58 9.48
C GLY A 72 -1.26 3.85 8.80
N VAL A 73 -2.48 4.26 9.09
CA VAL A 73 -3.13 5.44 8.53
C VAL A 73 -3.39 6.42 9.66
N VAL A 74 -2.84 7.63 9.55
CA VAL A 74 -3.06 8.74 10.47
C VAL A 74 -3.86 9.81 9.74
N VAL A 75 -5.05 10.13 10.24
CA VAL A 75 -5.96 11.14 9.65
C VAL A 75 -6.62 11.91 10.78
N GLY A 76 -6.41 13.23 10.84
CA GLY A 76 -6.85 14.03 12.00
C GLY A 76 -6.23 13.50 13.30
N SER A 77 -7.07 13.17 14.28
CA SER A 77 -6.66 12.51 15.52
C SER A 77 -6.68 10.98 15.46
N HIS A 78 -7.22 10.41 14.38
CA HIS A 78 -7.45 8.98 14.27
C HIS A 78 -6.21 8.22 13.77
N LYS A 79 -6.01 7.02 14.32
CA LYS A 79 -4.95 6.07 13.94
C LYS A 79 -5.57 4.73 13.62
N LEU A 80 -5.49 4.33 12.35
CA LEU A 80 -6.03 3.06 11.86
C LEU A 80 -4.88 2.13 11.44
N LEU A 81 -4.81 0.95 12.05
CA LEU A 81 -3.96 -0.16 11.62
C LEU A 81 -4.81 -1.15 10.84
N ILE A 82 -4.34 -1.54 9.65
CA ILE A 82 -4.84 -2.73 8.96
C ILE A 82 -3.63 -3.59 8.63
N GLY A 83 -3.61 -4.83 9.10
CA GLY A 83 -2.50 -5.74 8.92
C GLY A 83 -2.91 -7.19 8.73
N VAL A 84 -1.91 -8.00 8.43
CA VAL A 84 -2.05 -9.44 8.23
C VAL A 84 -1.65 -10.18 9.51
N LYS A 85 -2.50 -11.11 9.94
CA LYS A 85 -2.20 -12.10 10.98
C LYS A 85 -1.24 -13.13 10.40
N ARG A 86 -0.19 -13.44 11.13
CA ARG A 86 0.77 -14.47 10.74
C ARG A 86 0.09 -15.83 10.65
N ALA A 87 0.40 -16.58 9.61
CA ALA A 87 -0.11 -17.93 9.39
C ALA A 87 1.02 -18.86 8.93
N SER A 88 1.10 -20.06 9.50
CA SER A 88 2.06 -21.08 9.07
C SER A 88 1.67 -21.69 7.72
N THR A 89 0.36 -21.94 7.54
CA THR A 89 -0.24 -22.47 6.32
C THR A 89 -1.31 -21.53 5.81
N TRP A 90 -1.44 -21.43 4.49
CA TRP A 90 -2.51 -20.65 3.87
C TRP A 90 -3.83 -21.43 3.83
N ASP A 91 -4.89 -20.80 4.33
CA ASP A 91 -6.28 -21.21 4.14
C ASP A 91 -7.07 -19.94 3.79
N ASP A 92 -7.66 -19.91 2.59
CA ASP A 92 -8.40 -18.77 2.09
C ASP A 92 -9.75 -18.57 2.80
N LYS A 93 -10.25 -19.60 3.50
CA LYS A 93 -11.48 -19.54 4.31
C LYS A 93 -11.25 -18.99 5.71
N VAL A 94 -9.98 -18.83 6.13
CA VAL A 94 -9.62 -18.18 7.39
C VAL A 94 -9.37 -16.70 7.15
N ASP A 95 -9.94 -15.84 8.00
CA ASP A 95 -9.74 -14.39 7.89
C ASP A 95 -8.44 -13.95 8.58
N HIS A 96 -7.44 -13.67 7.76
CA HIS A 96 -6.09 -13.25 8.18
C HIS A 96 -5.98 -11.74 8.39
N LEU A 97 -7.09 -11.00 8.33
CA LEU A 97 -7.08 -9.55 8.55
C LEU A 97 -7.12 -9.20 10.04
N ASN A 98 -6.37 -8.16 10.41
CA ASN A 98 -6.43 -7.48 11.70
C ASN A 98 -6.69 -5.99 11.48
N VAL A 99 -7.73 -5.45 12.11
CA VAL A 99 -8.15 -4.04 11.96
C VAL A 99 -8.33 -3.41 13.33
N ILE A 100 -7.60 -2.32 13.59
CA ILE A 100 -7.60 -1.61 14.87
C ILE A 100 -7.74 -0.11 14.59
N LEU A 101 -8.73 0.54 15.18
CA LEU A 101 -8.91 1.99 15.14
C LEU A 101 -8.73 2.56 16.55
N ASP A 102 -7.83 3.53 16.69
CA ASP A 102 -7.57 4.24 17.96
C ASP A 102 -7.27 3.31 19.13
N GLY A 103 -6.58 2.20 18.85
CA GLY A 103 -6.24 1.16 19.82
C GLY A 103 -7.35 0.14 20.10
N ALA A 104 -8.56 0.33 19.55
CA ALA A 104 -9.68 -0.60 19.70
C ALA A 104 -9.85 -1.48 18.44
N PRO A 105 -10.07 -2.81 18.59
CA PRO A 105 -10.38 -3.67 17.46
C PRO A 105 -11.67 -3.26 16.75
N VAL A 106 -11.68 -3.33 15.42
CA VAL A 106 -12.89 -3.13 14.61
C VAL A 106 -13.53 -4.47 14.29
N SER A 107 -14.77 -4.67 14.73
CA SER A 107 -15.53 -5.88 14.41
C SER A 107 -15.99 -5.88 12.95
N LEU A 108 -15.46 -6.82 12.16
CA LEU A 108 -15.80 -7.05 10.77
C LEU A 108 -16.15 -8.53 10.58
N PRO A 109 -17.43 -8.94 10.71
CA PRO A 109 -17.86 -10.30 10.41
C PRO A 109 -17.41 -10.72 9.01
N ALA A 110 -16.98 -11.98 8.86
CA ALA A 110 -16.52 -12.56 7.59
C ALA A 110 -17.69 -12.78 6.62
N LYS A 111 -18.22 -11.68 6.09
CA LYS A 111 -19.36 -11.64 5.19
C LYS A 111 -19.10 -10.60 4.11
N GLU A 112 -19.13 -11.03 2.85
CA GLU A 112 -19.01 -10.13 1.71
C GLU A 112 -20.06 -9.01 1.78
N GLY A 113 -19.65 -7.78 1.47
CA GLY A 113 -20.51 -6.60 1.53
C GLY A 113 -20.77 -6.06 2.94
N TYR A 114 -20.28 -6.72 4.00
CA TYR A 114 -20.35 -6.15 5.35
C TYR A 114 -19.62 -4.80 5.38
N LYS A 115 -20.27 -3.79 5.96
CA LYS A 115 -19.74 -2.43 6.05
C LYS A 115 -19.74 -1.95 7.48
N TRP A 116 -18.57 -1.51 7.92
CA TRP A 116 -18.36 -0.78 9.16
C TRP A 116 -18.12 0.70 8.87
N ARG A 117 -18.53 1.58 9.80
CA ARG A 117 -18.31 3.03 9.74
C ARG A 117 -17.83 3.54 11.08
N SER A 118 -16.96 4.56 11.06
CA SER A 118 -16.52 5.25 12.27
C SER A 118 -17.70 5.89 13.02
N PRO A 119 -17.72 5.83 14.37
CA PRO A 119 -18.74 6.51 15.16
C PRO A 119 -18.74 8.03 14.90
N ALA A 120 -19.91 8.67 14.93
CA ALA A 120 -20.01 10.12 14.88
C ALA A 120 -19.55 10.75 16.23
N PRO A 121 -18.93 11.95 16.23
CA PRO A 121 -18.62 12.79 15.07
C PRO A 121 -17.17 12.61 14.57
N ALA A 122 -16.80 11.44 14.04
CA ALA A 122 -15.52 11.29 13.35
C ALA A 122 -15.48 12.17 12.08
N SER A 123 -14.45 13.01 11.97
CA SER A 123 -14.18 13.84 10.79
C SER A 123 -12.70 13.75 10.40
N PRO A 124 -12.36 13.28 9.18
CA PRO A 124 -13.27 12.78 8.14
C PRO A 124 -13.90 11.43 8.53
N ALA A 125 -15.05 11.08 7.94
CA ALA A 125 -15.67 9.79 8.15
C ALA A 125 -14.82 8.66 7.53
N LEU A 126 -14.65 7.57 8.28
CA LEU A 126 -13.98 6.36 7.81
C LEU A 126 -15.03 5.26 7.60
N SER A 127 -14.88 4.49 6.52
CA SER A 127 -15.65 3.27 6.35
C SER A 127 -14.80 2.14 5.83
N ILE A 128 -15.09 0.94 6.31
CA ILE A 128 -14.39 -0.29 5.94
C ILE A 128 -15.44 -1.26 5.43
N SER A 129 -15.27 -1.78 4.22
CA SER A 129 -16.22 -2.70 3.59
C SER A 129 -15.53 -3.96 3.11
N ARG A 130 -16.14 -5.12 3.33
CA ARG A 130 -15.67 -6.40 2.79
C ARG A 130 -16.01 -6.54 1.32
N THR A 131 -15.01 -6.88 0.51
CA THR A 131 -15.18 -7.22 -0.92
C THR A 131 -15.11 -8.71 -1.20
N GLY A 132 -14.92 -9.52 -0.16
CA GLY A 132 -15.06 -10.96 -0.15
C GLY A 132 -15.41 -11.41 1.26
N GLU A 133 -15.71 -12.70 1.45
CA GLU A 133 -16.03 -13.24 2.78
C GLU A 133 -14.86 -13.03 3.76
N THR A 134 -13.64 -13.35 3.31
CA THR A 134 -12.39 -13.25 4.07
C THR A 134 -11.35 -12.44 3.28
N ASN A 135 -10.32 -11.95 3.98
CA ASN A 135 -9.05 -11.51 3.39
C ASN A 135 -9.09 -10.31 2.42
N SER A 136 -10.27 -9.74 2.10
CA SER A 136 -10.41 -8.63 1.15
C SER A 136 -11.27 -7.50 1.72
N LEU A 137 -10.70 -6.30 1.78
CA LEU A 137 -11.34 -5.09 2.31
C LEU A 137 -11.14 -3.88 1.40
N VAL A 138 -12.01 -2.91 1.59
CA VAL A 138 -11.86 -1.55 1.09
C VAL A 138 -11.94 -0.60 2.28
N LEU A 139 -10.90 0.20 2.47
CA LEU A 139 -10.92 1.39 3.32
C LEU A 139 -11.30 2.60 2.47
N GLU A 140 -12.28 3.37 2.93
CA GLU A 140 -12.65 4.68 2.39
C GLU A 140 -12.48 5.73 3.48
N VAL A 141 -11.70 6.78 3.20
CA VAL A 141 -11.62 7.99 4.02
C VAL A 141 -12.23 9.13 3.23
N GLU A 142 -13.37 9.63 3.72
CA GLU A 142 -14.22 10.57 2.98
C GLU A 142 -13.43 11.77 2.47
N GLY A 143 -13.60 12.07 1.17
CA GLY A 143 -12.96 13.20 0.49
C GLY A 143 -11.45 13.08 0.28
N ASN A 144 -10.80 12.02 0.78
CA ASN A 144 -9.35 11.88 0.78
C ASN A 144 -8.88 10.77 -0.16
N PHE A 145 -9.19 9.52 0.17
CA PHE A 145 -8.71 8.36 -0.58
C PHE A 145 -9.51 7.10 -0.30
N ARG A 146 -9.29 6.12 -1.17
CA ARG A 146 -9.73 4.74 -1.06
C ARG A 146 -8.53 3.80 -1.16
N ILE A 147 -8.50 2.76 -0.36
CA ILE A 147 -7.51 1.69 -0.42
C ILE A 147 -8.24 0.35 -0.56
N THR A 148 -8.04 -0.35 -1.68
CA THR A 148 -8.39 -1.76 -1.81
C THR A 148 -7.26 -2.61 -1.23
N MET A 149 -7.58 -3.65 -0.49
CA MET A 149 -6.60 -4.47 0.20
C MET A 149 -6.99 -5.94 0.10
N THR A 150 -6.03 -6.79 -0.28
CA THR A 150 -6.21 -8.24 -0.31
C THR A 150 -5.03 -8.90 0.40
N VAL A 151 -5.31 -9.82 1.31
CA VAL A 151 -4.30 -10.68 1.91
C VAL A 151 -4.01 -11.83 0.95
N VAL A 152 -2.74 -12.02 0.60
CA VAL A 152 -2.29 -13.11 -0.27
C VAL A 152 -1.12 -13.85 0.38
N PRO A 153 -1.00 -15.17 0.21
CA PRO A 153 0.19 -15.91 0.60
C PRO A 153 1.27 -15.77 -0.46
N ILE A 154 2.51 -16.12 -0.10
CA ILE A 154 3.51 -16.42 -1.11
C ILE A 154 3.38 -17.89 -1.51
N THR A 155 3.19 -18.12 -2.80
CA THR A 155 3.00 -19.49 -3.30
C THR A 155 4.33 -20.23 -3.44
N ALA A 156 4.30 -21.56 -3.40
CA ALA A 156 5.49 -22.37 -3.64
C ALA A 156 6.12 -22.10 -5.02
N GLU A 157 5.29 -21.86 -6.04
CA GLU A 157 5.74 -21.54 -7.39
C GLU A 157 6.42 -20.18 -7.45
N GLU A 158 5.82 -19.16 -6.84
CA GLU A 158 6.41 -17.82 -6.75
C GLU A 158 7.76 -17.86 -6.01
N SER A 159 7.80 -18.55 -4.86
CA SER A 159 9.03 -18.78 -4.10
C SER A 159 10.13 -19.46 -4.93
N ARG A 160 9.76 -20.45 -5.75
CA ARG A 160 10.68 -21.16 -6.64
C ARG A 160 11.21 -20.28 -7.77
N VAL A 161 10.33 -19.53 -8.43
CA VAL A 161 10.67 -18.66 -9.57
C VAL A 161 11.58 -17.50 -9.14
N HIS A 162 11.31 -16.93 -7.97
CA HIS A 162 12.07 -15.77 -7.48
C HIS A 162 13.20 -16.11 -6.49
N GLY A 163 13.32 -17.38 -6.08
CA GLY A 163 14.37 -17.84 -5.17
C GLY A 163 14.21 -17.28 -3.74
N TYR A 164 12.97 -17.12 -3.27
CA TYR A 164 12.68 -16.68 -1.90
C TYR A 164 13.08 -17.74 -0.87
N ASN A 165 13.10 -19.02 -1.26
CA ASN A 165 13.40 -20.17 -0.40
C ASN A 165 12.49 -20.26 0.82
N ILE A 166 11.21 -19.92 0.66
CA ILE A 166 10.21 -20.02 1.74
C ILE A 166 9.99 -21.50 2.07
N THR A 167 10.21 -21.84 3.33
CA THR A 167 10.04 -23.16 3.95
C THR A 167 8.79 -23.12 4.83
N GLY A 168 8.23 -24.29 5.18
CA GLY A 168 6.91 -24.46 5.80
C GLY A 168 6.69 -23.89 7.21
N ASP A 169 7.50 -22.90 7.63
CA ASP A 169 7.43 -22.25 8.92
C ASP A 169 6.49 -21.02 8.91
N ASP A 170 6.27 -20.42 7.73
CA ASP A 170 5.46 -19.21 7.51
C ASP A 170 5.07 -19.11 6.03
N CYS A 171 3.80 -18.82 5.72
CA CYS A 171 3.36 -18.61 4.34
C CYS A 171 3.64 -17.18 3.83
N PHE A 172 4.17 -16.31 4.69
CA PHE A 172 4.47 -14.90 4.39
C PHE A 172 3.26 -14.16 3.81
N ALA A 173 2.09 -14.40 4.42
CA ALA A 173 0.88 -13.69 4.06
C ALA A 173 1.09 -12.17 4.19
N HIS A 174 0.74 -11.44 3.13
CA HIS A 174 1.00 -10.02 3.00
C HIS A 174 -0.12 -9.31 2.24
N LEU A 175 -0.06 -7.98 2.20
CA LEU A 175 -1.06 -7.13 1.56
C LEU A 175 -0.67 -6.79 0.13
N GLU A 176 -1.58 -7.09 -0.79
CA GLU A 176 -1.69 -6.36 -2.06
C GLU A 176 -2.61 -5.15 -1.85
N LEU A 177 -2.12 -3.96 -2.22
CA LEU A 177 -2.79 -2.69 -1.99
C LEU A 177 -3.10 -2.00 -3.32
N GLY A 178 -4.24 -1.32 -3.37
CA GLY A 178 -4.60 -0.42 -4.46
C GLY A 178 -5.06 0.92 -3.92
N PHE A 179 -4.22 1.94 -4.09
CA PHE A 179 -4.52 3.30 -3.65
C PHE A 179 -5.23 4.10 -4.75
N LYS A 180 -6.34 4.73 -4.39
CA LYS A 180 -6.99 5.77 -5.19
C LYS A 180 -7.11 7.04 -4.34
N PHE A 181 -6.40 8.09 -4.72
CA PHE A 181 -6.49 9.39 -4.05
C PHE A 181 -7.52 10.26 -4.76
N TYR A 182 -8.28 11.03 -4.00
CA TYR A 182 -9.28 11.96 -4.54
C TYR A 182 -8.78 13.40 -4.50
N ASN A 183 -8.06 13.77 -3.43
CA ASN A 183 -7.71 15.16 -3.17
C ASN A 183 -6.29 15.20 -2.57
N LEU A 184 -5.28 15.31 -3.43
CA LEU A 184 -3.88 15.48 -2.99
C LEU A 184 -3.43 16.91 -3.22
N THR A 185 -2.60 17.41 -2.32
CA THR A 185 -1.91 18.70 -2.48
C THR A 185 -0.70 18.54 -3.38
N ASP A 186 -0.21 19.65 -3.94
CA ASP A 186 1.02 19.67 -4.73
C ASP A 186 2.29 19.29 -3.92
N PHE A 187 2.18 19.21 -2.60
CA PHE A 187 3.30 18.91 -1.69
C PHE A 187 3.39 17.45 -1.30
N VAL A 188 2.40 16.62 -1.65
CA VAL A 188 2.35 15.20 -1.31
C VAL A 188 3.71 14.52 -1.58
N ASP A 189 4.16 13.72 -0.61
CA ASP A 189 5.45 13.07 -0.66
C ASP A 189 5.36 11.64 -0.08
N GLY A 190 6.49 10.95 0.02
CA GLY A 190 6.55 9.54 0.38
C GLY A 190 6.94 8.67 -0.81
N VAL A 191 7.16 7.37 -0.56
CA VAL A 191 7.58 6.41 -1.60
C VAL A 191 6.66 6.47 -2.81
N LEU A 192 5.36 6.33 -2.57
CA LEU A 192 4.31 6.42 -3.59
C LEU A 192 3.84 7.85 -3.79
N GLY A 193 3.62 8.60 -2.70
CA GLY A 193 3.00 9.92 -2.75
C GLY A 193 3.70 10.91 -3.68
N GLN A 194 5.03 10.92 -3.70
CA GLN A 194 5.80 11.82 -4.56
C GLN A 194 5.48 11.68 -6.05
N THR A 195 5.05 10.49 -6.49
CA THR A 195 4.79 10.18 -7.91
C THR A 195 3.50 10.82 -8.43
N TYR A 196 2.67 11.35 -7.53
CA TYR A 196 1.46 12.10 -7.87
C TYR A 196 1.73 13.61 -8.06
N ARG A 197 2.94 14.09 -7.77
CA ARG A 197 3.29 15.50 -7.99
C ARG A 197 3.50 15.77 -9.47
N LYS A 198 2.96 16.89 -9.97
CA LYS A 198 3.16 17.33 -11.37
C LYS A 198 4.64 17.52 -11.74
N SER A 199 5.46 17.97 -10.78
CA SER A 199 6.90 18.19 -10.96
C SER A 199 7.74 16.92 -10.73
N TYR A 200 7.10 15.79 -10.43
CA TYR A 200 7.83 14.54 -10.26
C TYR A 200 8.42 14.10 -11.59
N VAL A 201 9.73 13.85 -11.57
CA VAL A 201 10.44 13.19 -12.64
C VAL A 201 10.97 11.90 -12.05
N SER A 202 10.60 10.78 -12.67
CA SER A 202 11.07 9.47 -12.23
C SER A 202 12.60 9.43 -12.24
N LYS A 203 13.19 9.17 -11.08
CA LYS A 203 14.64 8.94 -10.94
C LYS A 203 15.02 7.49 -11.22
N ALA A 204 14.03 6.65 -11.48
CA ALA A 204 14.21 5.26 -11.78
C ALA A 204 14.78 5.14 -13.20
N LYS A 205 15.80 4.30 -13.40
CA LYS A 205 16.55 4.25 -14.67
C LYS A 205 15.61 3.90 -15.85
N PRO A 206 15.46 4.78 -16.85
CA PRO A 206 14.68 4.46 -18.05
C PRO A 206 15.22 3.21 -18.74
N GLY A 207 14.33 2.30 -19.16
CA GLY A 207 14.71 1.04 -19.83
C GLY A 207 15.23 -0.07 -18.91
N ALA A 208 15.35 0.16 -17.60
CA ALA A 208 15.65 -0.91 -16.66
C ALA A 208 14.42 -1.80 -16.45
N VAL A 209 14.60 -3.13 -16.54
CA VAL A 209 13.54 -4.13 -16.32
C VAL A 209 12.95 -4.04 -14.91
N MET A 210 13.78 -3.72 -13.91
CA MET A 210 13.37 -3.48 -12.52
C MET A 210 13.92 -2.14 -12.02
N PRO A 211 13.21 -1.03 -12.26
CA PRO A 211 13.70 0.28 -11.87
C PRO A 211 13.48 0.48 -10.37
N VAL A 212 14.57 0.43 -9.59
CA VAL A 212 14.54 0.53 -8.12
C VAL A 212 14.60 1.98 -7.66
N MET A 213 13.68 2.38 -6.79
CA MET A 213 13.68 3.67 -6.12
C MET A 213 14.63 3.65 -4.92
N GLY A 214 15.69 4.45 -5.00
CA GLY A 214 16.68 4.60 -3.94
C GLY A 214 16.27 5.53 -2.79
N GLY A 215 17.14 5.64 -1.79
CA GLY A 215 17.01 6.59 -0.69
C GLY A 215 16.05 6.15 0.43
N ALA A 216 15.94 4.84 0.70
CA ALA A 216 15.04 4.28 1.72
C ALA A 216 15.07 5.03 3.06
N ASN A 217 16.25 5.46 3.50
CA ASN A 217 16.46 6.16 4.78
C ASN A 217 15.57 7.40 4.96
N LYS A 218 15.21 8.13 3.89
CA LYS A 218 14.39 9.35 4.01
C LYS A 218 12.90 9.05 4.22
N TYR A 219 12.47 7.82 3.94
CA TYR A 219 11.09 7.37 4.14
C TYR A 219 10.91 6.58 5.43
N THR A 220 11.99 6.19 6.11
CA THR A 220 11.91 5.46 7.38
C THR A 220 11.17 6.28 8.42
N THR A 221 10.28 5.62 9.15
CA THR A 221 9.59 6.17 10.32
C THR A 221 9.97 5.40 11.58
N SER A 222 9.80 6.01 12.75
CA SER A 222 10.12 5.34 14.03
C SER A 222 9.11 4.24 14.41
N ASN A 223 7.87 4.36 13.95
CA ASN A 223 6.84 3.31 14.07
C ASN A 223 5.73 3.49 13.02
N ILE A 224 4.80 2.54 12.98
CA ILE A 224 3.70 2.46 12.01
C ILE A 224 2.77 3.69 12.00
N PHE A 225 2.69 4.45 13.10
CA PHE A 225 1.90 5.67 13.19
C PHE A 225 2.73 6.96 13.29
N ALA A 226 4.06 6.84 13.27
CA ALA A 226 4.92 8.02 13.35
C ALA A 226 4.88 8.80 12.04
N THR A 227 4.88 10.14 12.16
CA THR A 227 4.87 11.07 11.03
C THR A 227 6.21 11.77 10.88
N ASP A 228 7.29 11.10 11.28
CA ASP A 228 8.63 11.64 11.50
C ASP A 228 9.63 11.34 10.37
N CYS A 229 9.19 10.76 9.25
CA CYS A 229 10.06 10.60 8.09
C CYS A 229 10.50 11.97 7.55
N LEU A 230 11.69 12.01 6.93
CA LEU A 230 12.28 13.25 6.42
C LEU A 230 11.44 13.94 5.35
N VAL A 231 10.56 13.18 4.67
CA VAL A 231 9.67 13.67 3.63
C VAL A 231 8.27 14.02 4.14
N SER A 232 8.02 13.91 5.45
CA SER A 232 6.69 14.10 6.03
C SER A 232 6.12 15.49 5.74
N ARG A 233 4.87 15.49 5.28
CA ARG A 233 4.05 16.66 4.99
C ARG A 233 2.89 16.83 5.97
N PHE A 234 2.66 15.83 6.82
CA PHE A 234 1.55 15.80 7.75
C PHE A 234 1.56 17.01 8.70
N GLY A 235 0.41 17.67 8.84
CA GLY A 235 0.26 18.85 9.69
C GLY A 235 0.96 20.11 9.18
N ARG A 236 1.65 20.07 8.04
CA ARG A 236 2.26 21.27 7.47
C ARG A 236 1.18 22.21 6.94
N ARG A 237 1.34 23.51 7.20
CA ARG A 237 0.49 24.54 6.58
C ARG A 237 0.74 24.58 5.09
N LEU A 238 -0.35 24.61 4.34
CA LEU A 238 -0.31 24.83 2.90
C LEU A 238 0.18 26.25 2.61
N PRO A 239 1.10 26.44 1.65
CA PRO A 239 1.40 27.77 1.11
C PRO A 239 0.14 28.39 0.49
N THR A 240 0.05 29.72 0.51
CA THR A 240 -1.09 30.51 0.02
C THR A 240 -1.49 30.23 -1.44
N ALA A 241 -0.60 29.64 -2.24
CA ALA A 241 -0.83 29.27 -3.64
C ALA A 241 -0.88 27.75 -3.89
N SER A 242 -1.21 26.94 -2.87
CA SER A 242 -1.33 25.49 -3.04
C SER A 242 -2.64 25.13 -3.73
N ASN A 243 -2.56 24.36 -4.82
CA ASN A 243 -3.75 23.74 -5.41
C ASN A 243 -3.94 22.34 -4.82
N VAL A 244 -5.19 22.00 -4.48
CA VAL A 244 -5.58 20.62 -4.19
C VAL A 244 -6.20 20.03 -5.46
N ARG A 245 -5.73 18.85 -5.87
CA ARG A 245 -6.07 18.28 -7.18
C ARG A 245 -6.96 17.06 -7.05
N LYS A 246 -7.99 17.05 -7.90
CA LYS A 246 -8.77 15.85 -8.20
C LYS A 246 -7.95 14.91 -9.08
N HIS A 247 -7.77 13.68 -8.60
CA HIS A 247 -7.08 12.63 -9.35
C HIS A 247 -8.12 11.66 -9.93
N GLU A 248 -8.16 11.59 -11.26
CA GLU A 248 -8.98 10.62 -11.99
C GLU A 248 -8.29 9.25 -12.00
N SER A 249 -9.07 8.18 -12.04
CA SER A 249 -8.52 6.82 -12.18
C SER A 249 -7.92 6.64 -13.57
N LEU A 250 -6.68 6.15 -13.65
CA LEU A 250 -6.10 5.66 -14.91
C LEU A 250 -6.12 4.12 -14.87
N VAL A 251 -6.35 3.49 -16.02
CA VAL A 251 -6.22 2.04 -16.20
C VAL A 251 -4.97 1.77 -17.02
N CYS A 252 -4.07 0.93 -16.50
CA CYS A 252 -2.86 0.57 -17.22
C CYS A 252 -2.93 -0.85 -17.79
N LYS A 253 -2.38 -1.02 -18.99
CA LYS A 253 -2.18 -2.34 -19.60
C LYS A 253 -0.69 -2.60 -19.73
N SER A 254 -0.28 -3.86 -19.53
CA SER A 254 1.07 -4.30 -19.88
C SER A 254 1.30 -4.11 -21.38
N GLY A 255 2.42 -3.50 -21.74
CA GLY A 255 2.87 -3.43 -23.13
C GLY A 255 3.15 -4.82 -23.70
N ILE A 256 3.08 -4.95 -25.03
CA ILE A 256 3.22 -6.20 -25.79
C ILE A 256 4.60 -6.86 -25.58
N GLU A 257 5.61 -6.13 -25.11
CA GLU A 257 7.00 -6.60 -24.94
C GLU A 257 7.54 -6.49 -23.49
N GLY A 258 6.64 -6.59 -22.49
CA GLY A 258 7.04 -6.88 -21.11
C GLY A 258 7.79 -5.79 -20.32
N SER A 259 8.08 -4.63 -20.91
CA SER A 259 8.98 -3.63 -20.30
C SER A 259 8.31 -2.28 -19.96
N GLY A 260 6.98 -2.19 -19.98
CA GLY A 260 6.27 -0.96 -19.60
C GLY A 260 4.77 -1.10 -19.42
N LEU A 261 4.19 -0.26 -18.56
CA LEU A 261 2.75 -0.07 -18.44
C LEU A 261 2.34 1.12 -19.31
N LEU A 262 1.33 0.93 -20.16
CA LEU A 262 0.66 2.02 -20.85
C LEU A 262 -0.60 2.37 -20.08
N CYS A 263 -0.57 3.49 -19.35
CA CYS A 263 -1.70 4.01 -18.60
C CYS A 263 -2.52 4.96 -19.47
N ARG A 264 -3.83 4.71 -19.54
CA ARG A 264 -4.79 5.61 -20.18
C ARG A 264 -5.81 6.07 -19.15
N LYS A 265 -6.36 7.26 -19.38
CA LYS A 265 -7.60 7.67 -18.72
C LYS A 265 -8.73 6.73 -19.11
#